data_AF-A0A8J7D3C2-F1
#
_entry.id   AF-A0A8J7D3C2-F1
#
_cell.length_a   1.000
_cell.length_b   1.000
_cell.length_c   1.000
_cell.angle_alpha   90.00
_cell.angle_beta   90.00
_cell.angle_gamma   90.00
#
_symmetry.space_group_name_H-M   'P 1'
#
loop_
_entity.id
_entity.type
_entity.pdbx_description
1 polymer ?
#
loop_
_entity_poly.entity_id
_entity_poly.type
_entity_poly.pdbx_seq_one_letter_code
_entity_poly.pdbx_strand_id
1 'polypeptide(L)' 'MKHRATPDFWYYYRQLPIDIQQLADRCYDLLRENPKYPSLHFKKVGQFWSVRIGIHYRALAVEEDGNFV' A
#
# COMPACT_ATOMS: atom_id res chain seq x y z
N MET A 1 5.31 9.42 9.60
CA MET A 1 5.52 8.27 8.69
C MET A 1 5.37 8.78 7.27
N LYS A 2 6.42 8.73 6.46
CA LYS A 2 6.33 9.07 5.03
C LYS A 2 6.24 7.77 4.23
N HIS A 3 5.34 7.75 3.26
CA HIS A 3 5.26 6.69 2.27
C HIS A 3 5.85 7.23 0.97
N ARG A 4 6.83 6.53 0.41
CA ARG A 4 7.33 6.78 -0.94
C ARG A 4 6.99 5.55 -1.78
N ALA A 5 6.94 5.74 -3.09
CA ALA A 5 6.80 4.66 -4.05
C ALA A 5 7.95 4.75 -5.05
N THR A 6 8.46 3.60 -5.47
CA THR A 6 9.53 3.51 -6.49
C THR A 6 8.97 3.82 -7.88
N PRO A 7 9.84 4.16 -8.86
CA PRO A 7 9.41 4.30 -10.25
C PRO A 7 8.70 3.04 -10.78
N ASP A 8 9.21 1.86 -10.43
CA ASP A 8 8.62 0.56 -10.80
C ASP A 8 7.23 0.38 -10.19
N PHE A 9 7.03 0.80 -8.93
CA PHE A 9 5.71 0.78 -8.31
C PHE A 9 4.71 1.59 -9.15
N TRP A 10 5.07 2.82 -9.54
CA TRP A 10 4.19 3.66 -10.35
C TRP A 10 3.96 3.10 -11.75
N TYR A 11 4.96 2.45 -12.34
CA TYR A 11 4.83 1.78 -13.63
C TYR A 11 3.77 0.66 -13.57
N TYR A 12 3.83 -0.22 -12.58
CA TYR A 12 2.85 -1.30 -12.42
C TYR A 12 1.49 -0.81 -11.94
N TYR A 13 1.46 0.17 -11.02
CA TYR A 13 0.23 0.77 -10.53
C TYR A 13 -0.61 1.34 -11.69
N ARG A 14 0.02 2.06 -12.63
CA ARG A 14 -0.68 2.67 -13.78
C ARG A 14 -1.24 1.66 -14.78
N GLN A 15 -0.77 0.41 -14.74
CA GLN A 15 -1.30 -0.68 -15.57
C GLN A 15 -2.51 -1.38 -14.94
N LEU A 16 -2.80 -1.10 -13.66
CA LEU A 16 -3.97 -1.67 -13.01
C LEU A 16 -5.25 -1.10 -13.62
N PRO A 17 -6.35 -1.86 -13.62
CA PRO A 17 -7.67 -1.32 -13.92
C PRO A 17 -7.99 -0.09 -13.07
N ILE A 18 -8.72 0.87 -13.64
CA ILE A 18 -8.97 2.18 -13.00
C ILE A 18 -9.68 2.06 -11.65
N ASP A 19 -10.56 1.08 -11.50
CA ASP A 19 -11.26 0.77 -10.24
C ASP A 19 -10.30 0.29 -9.15
N ILE A 20 -9.25 -0.45 -9.53
CA ILE A 20 -8.22 -0.92 -8.60
C ILE A 20 -7.29 0.24 -8.20
N GLN A 21 -6.95 1.13 -9.14
CA GLN A 21 -6.20 2.35 -8.84
C GLN A 21 -6.96 3.21 -7.81
N GLN A 22 -8.24 3.49 -8.05
CA GLN A 22 -9.09 4.24 -7.12
C GLN A 22 -9.25 3.56 -5.75
N LEU A 23 -9.34 2.23 -5.73
CA LEU A 23 -9.38 1.47 -4.48
C LEU A 23 -8.05 1.57 -3.73
N ALA A 24 -6.92 1.48 -4.43
CA ALA A 24 -5.60 1.63 -3.85
C ALA A 24 -5.41 3.02 -3.24
N ASP A 25 -5.86 4.07 -3.91
CA ASP A 25 -5.77 5.44 -3.42
C ASP A 25 -6.57 5.63 -2.13
N ARG A 26 -7.81 5.13 -2.10
CA ARG A 26 -8.64 5.18 -0.87
C ARG A 26 -8.01 4.40 0.28
N CYS A 27 -7.45 3.23 0.00
CA CYS A 27 -6.73 2.45 1.01
C CYS A 27 -5.48 3.18 1.50
N TYR A 28 -4.79 3.91 0.63
CA TYR A 28 -3.64 4.73 0.99
C TYR A 28 -4.02 5.91 1.89
N ASP A 29 -5.08 6.64 1.57
CA ASP A 29 -5.60 7.71 2.41
C ASP A 29 -5.98 7.17 3.80
N LEU A 30 -6.69 6.04 3.84
CA LEU A 30 -7.05 5.38 5.09
C LEU A 30 -5.83 4.89 5.89
N LEU A 31 -4.80 4.40 5.20
CA LEU A 31 -3.54 3.98 5.82
C LEU A 31 -2.82 5.15 6.48
N ARG A 32 -2.83 6.34 5.85
CA ARG A 32 -2.21 7.55 6.40
C ARG A 32 -2.95 8.06 7.64
N GLU A 33 -4.27 7.95 7.65
CA GLU A 33 -5.10 8.39 8.78
C GLU A 33 -5.08 7.39 9.93
N ASN A 34 -5.25 6.10 9.63
CA ASN A 34 -5.32 5.04 10.63
C ASN A 34 -4.70 3.73 10.10
N PRO A 35 -3.41 3.51 10.35
CA PRO A 35 -2.74 2.26 9.95
C PRO A 35 -3.32 0.99 10.57
N LYS A 36 -4.07 1.10 11.68
CA LYS A 36 -4.69 -0.05 12.37
C LYS A 36 -6.11 -0.33 11.88
N TYR A 37 -6.56 0.33 10.81
CA TYR A 37 -7.90 0.11 10.30
C TYR A 37 -8.09 -1.35 9.87
N PRO A 38 -9.11 -2.08 10.38
CA PRO A 38 -9.19 -3.53 10.23
C PRO A 38 -9.20 -4.04 8.77
N SER A 39 -9.86 -3.30 7.85
CA SER A 39 -9.93 -3.70 6.44
C SER A 39 -8.60 -3.64 5.70
N LEU A 40 -7.66 -2.81 6.17
CA LEU A 40 -6.33 -2.68 5.58
C LEU A 40 -5.46 -3.90 5.86
N HIS A 41 -5.72 -4.62 6.96
CA HIS A 41 -4.86 -5.72 7.45
C HIS A 41 -3.36 -5.38 7.38
N PHE A 42 -3.00 -4.14 7.71
CA PHE A 42 -1.63 -3.65 7.57
C PHE A 42 -0.72 -4.41 8.54
N LYS A 43 0.23 -5.17 7.99
CA LYS A 43 1.08 -6.07 8.78
C LYS A 43 2.41 -6.37 8.10
N LYS A 44 3.39 -6.74 8.91
CA LYS A 44 4.67 -7.27 8.45
C LYS A 44 4.52 -8.71 7.96
N VAL A 45 5.10 -9.01 6.79
CA VAL A 45 5.14 -10.32 6.14
C VAL A 45 6.57 -10.53 5.60
N GLY A 46 7.39 -11.25 6.36
CA GLY A 46 8.82 -11.38 6.07
C GLY A 46 9.53 -10.04 6.14
N GLN A 47 10.26 -9.68 5.08
CA GLN A 47 10.95 -8.39 4.95
C GLN A 47 10.02 -7.23 4.53
N PHE A 48 8.79 -7.52 4.12
CA PHE A 48 7.86 -6.52 3.61
C PHE A 48 6.77 -6.20 4.63
N TRP A 49 6.16 -5.05 4.45
CA TRP A 49 4.88 -4.70 5.01
C TRP A 49 3.82 -4.77 3.91
N SER A 50 2.68 -5.36 4.22
CA SER A 50 1.60 -5.57 3.26
C SER A 50 0.34 -4.86 3.72
N VAL A 51 -0.30 -4.13 2.80
CA VAL A 51 -1.63 -3.56 2.97
C VAL A 51 -2.59 -4.19 1.97
N ARG A 52 -3.79 -4.52 2.43
CA ARG A 52 -4.86 -5.07 1.61
C ARG A 52 -5.56 -3.94 0.86
N ILE A 53 -5.58 -4.05 -0.47
CA ILE A 53 -6.32 -3.13 -1.34
C ILE A 53 -7.68 -3.75 -1.68
N GLY A 54 -7.71 -5.06 -1.95
CA GLY A 54 -8.94 -5.80 -2.23
C GLY A 54 -8.80 -7.29 -1.92
N ILE A 55 -9.64 -8.12 -2.53
CA ILE A 55 -9.50 -9.58 -2.40
C ILE A 55 -8.27 -10.11 -3.17
N HIS A 56 -7.93 -9.52 -4.31
CA HIS A 56 -6.84 -9.96 -5.19
C HIS A 56 -5.58 -9.10 -5.10
N TYR A 57 -5.67 -7.86 -4.61
CA TYR A 57 -4.57 -6.90 -4.68
C TYR A 57 -4.05 -6.52 -3.29
N ARG A 58 -2.72 -6.42 -3.20
CA ARG A 58 -1.98 -5.95 -2.04
C ARG A 58 -0.91 -4.97 -2.52
N ALA A 59 -0.72 -3.89 -1.77
CA ALA A 59 0.48 -3.07 -1.92
C ALA A 59 1.53 -3.53 -0.89
N LEU A 60 2.79 -3.48 -1.29
CA LEU A 60 3.94 -3.88 -0.48
C LEU A 60 4.83 -2.68 -0.25
N ALA A 61 5.44 -2.63 0.93
CA ALA A 61 6.45 -1.65 1.28
C ALA A 61 7.59 -2.29 2.06
N VAL A 62 8.77 -1.68 2.01
CA VAL A 62 9.89 -1.96 2.93
C VAL A 62 9.96 -0.85 3.96
N GLU A 63 10.27 -1.22 5.20
CA GLU A 63 10.48 -0.24 6.26
C GLU A 63 11.96 0.18 6.27
N GLU A 64 12.23 1.45 6.00
CA GLU A 64 13.55 2.08 6.03
C GLU A 64 13.51 3.31 6.94
N ASP A 65 14.30 3.32 8.02
CA ASP A 65 14.42 4.44 8.97
C ASP A 65 13.06 4.98 9.47
N GLY A 66 12.11 4.07 9.75
CA GLY A 66 10.76 4.42 10.20
C GLY A 66 9.84 5.01 9.10
N ASN A 67 10.23 4.90 7.83
CA ASN A 67 9.44 5.23 6.65
C ASN A 67 9.13 3.97 5.84
N PHE A 68 8.15 4.07 4.95
CA PHE A 68 7.75 2.97 4.07
C PHE A 68 8.04 3.35 2.62
N VAL A 69 8.74 2.48 1.90
CA VAL A 69 9.13 2.65 0.49
C VAL A 69 8.58 1.52 -0.37
#